data_AF-A0A519W6X1-F1
#
_entry.id   AF-A0A519W6X1-F1
#
_cell.length_a   1.000
_cell.length_b   1.000
_cell.length_c   1.000
_cell.angle_alpha   90.00
_cell.angle_beta   90.00
_cell.angle_gamma   90.00
#
_symmetry.space_group_name_H-M   'P 1'
#
loop_
_entity.id
_entity.type
_entity.pdbx_description
1 polymer ?
#
loop_
_entity_poly.entity_id
_entity_poly.type
_entity_poly.pdbx_seq_one_letter_code
_entity_poly.pdbx_strand_id
1 'polypeptide(L)'
;VFMELLERQFPIESPSQQFSHRSAKDFADKLNVHTNHLNRAIKTATGKTTSTHIAERLTTEAIALLKHSDWNISEISFSLGFEAPSHFNNFFKKQTSQTPGSFRI
;
A
#
# COMPACT_ATOMS: atom_id res chain seq x y z
N VAL A 1 -1.81 16.68 4.62
CA VAL A 1 -1.84 15.86 5.85
C VAL A 1 -1.98 14.36 5.56
N PHE A 2 -3.16 13.75 5.29
CA PHE A 2 -3.23 12.29 5.04
C PHE A 2 -2.39 11.84 3.84
N MET A 3 -2.57 12.46 2.67
CA MET A 3 -1.82 12.09 1.46
C MET A 3 -0.31 12.20 1.67
N GLU A 4 0.12 13.26 2.34
CA GLU A 4 1.52 13.48 2.69
C GLU A 4 2.06 12.39 3.63
N LEU A 5 1.29 11.97 4.64
CA LEU A 5 1.67 10.85 5.49
C LEU A 5 1.75 9.53 4.72
N LEU A 6 0.85 9.32 3.76
CA LEU A 6 0.86 8.13 2.90
C LEU A 6 2.12 8.11 2.03
N GLU A 7 2.43 9.23 1.37
CA GLU A 7 3.58 9.34 0.46
C GLU A 7 4.93 9.19 1.19
N ARG A 8 5.04 9.63 2.45
CA ARG A 8 6.28 9.49 3.24
C ARG A 8 6.71 8.05 3.51
N GLN A 9 5.86 7.06 3.24
CA GLN A 9 6.22 5.65 3.39
C GLN A 9 6.93 5.08 2.15
N PHE A 10 7.08 5.88 1.09
CA PHE A 10 7.59 5.45 -0.20
C PHE A 10 8.67 6.41 -0.73
N PRO A 11 9.58 5.94 -1.62
CA PRO A 11 9.72 4.56 -2.08
C PRO A 11 10.20 3.61 -0.97
N ILE A 12 9.98 2.31 -1.18
CA ILE A 12 10.57 1.27 -0.33
C ILE A 12 11.95 0.96 -0.89
N GLU A 13 12.99 1.31 -0.14
CA GLU A 13 14.38 1.20 -0.59
C GLU A 13 15.06 -0.10 -0.13
N SER A 14 14.50 -0.76 0.89
CA SER A 14 15.05 -2.00 1.45
C SER A 14 13.96 -3.01 1.79
N PRO A 15 14.19 -4.33 1.63
CA PRO A 15 13.25 -5.37 2.08
C PRO A 15 13.02 -5.34 3.60
N SER A 16 13.96 -4.78 4.36
CA SER A 16 13.89 -4.65 5.81
C SER A 16 13.12 -3.41 6.29
N GLN A 17 12.71 -2.53 5.38
CA GLN A 17 11.92 -1.34 5.71
C GLN A 17 10.54 -1.75 6.21
N GLN A 18 10.18 -1.33 7.43
CA GLN A 18 8.89 -1.66 8.03
C GLN A 18 7.81 -0.68 7.58
N PHE A 19 6.91 -1.17 6.72
CA PHE A 19 5.69 -0.46 6.37
C PHE A 19 4.79 -0.30 7.61
N SER A 20 4.72 0.91 8.16
CA SER A 20 4.17 1.13 9.51
C SER A 20 2.66 1.36 9.54
N HIS A 21 2.06 1.85 8.45
CA HIS A 21 0.64 2.22 8.41
C HIS A 21 -0.04 1.67 7.16
N ARG A 22 -0.89 0.64 7.36
CA ARG A 22 -1.48 -0.16 6.27
C ARG A 22 -2.99 -0.07 6.20
N SER A 23 -3.63 0.40 7.25
CA SER A 23 -5.07 0.55 7.32
C SER A 23 -5.47 2.00 7.54
N ALA A 24 -6.70 2.35 7.14
CA ALA A 24 -7.27 3.67 7.46
C ALA A 24 -7.29 3.94 8.97
N LYS A 25 -7.33 2.88 9.80
CA LYS A 25 -7.25 2.98 11.25
C LYS A 25 -5.88 3.47 11.70
N ASP A 26 -4.79 2.92 11.17
CA ASP A 26 -3.43 3.32 11.56
C ASP A 26 -3.18 4.81 11.27
N PHE A 27 -3.64 5.28 10.11
CA PHE A 27 -3.58 6.70 9.76
C PHE A 27 -4.45 7.57 10.67
N ALA A 28 -5.64 7.10 11.02
CA ALA A 28 -6.54 7.82 11.90
C ALA A 28 -5.95 7.94 13.32
N ASP A 29 -5.42 6.84 13.85
CA ASP A 29 -4.75 6.79 15.15
C ASP A 29 -3.51 7.71 15.15
N LYS A 30 -2.71 7.73 14.07
CA LYS A 30 -1.56 8.64 13.90
C LYS A 30 -1.96 10.12 13.84
N LEU A 31 -3.12 10.41 13.26
CA LEU A 31 -3.68 11.76 13.13
C LEU A 31 -4.51 12.18 14.35
N ASN A 32 -4.65 11.31 15.36
CA ASN A 32 -5.52 11.49 16.52
C ASN A 32 -6.96 11.86 16.12
N VAL A 33 -7.50 11.17 15.11
CA VAL A 33 -8.87 11.33 14.62
C VAL A 33 -9.59 10.00 14.59
N HIS A 34 -10.93 10.02 14.60
CA HIS A 34 -11.70 8.81 14.42
C HIS A 34 -11.63 8.32 12.96
N THR A 35 -11.49 7.00 12.75
CA THR A 35 -11.35 6.40 11.41
C THR A 35 -12.50 6.75 10.46
N ASN A 36 -13.74 6.81 10.96
CA ASN A 36 -14.89 7.22 10.15
C ASN A 36 -14.81 8.70 9.73
N HIS A 37 -14.27 9.56 10.58
CA HIS A 37 -14.09 10.97 10.26
C HIS A 37 -13.03 11.12 9.16
N LEU A 38 -11.89 10.43 9.30
CA LEU A 38 -10.86 10.40 8.26
C LEU A 38 -11.41 9.90 6.93
N ASN A 39 -12.08 8.74 6.92
CA ASN A 39 -12.68 8.18 5.71
C ASN A 39 -13.68 9.14 5.06
N ARG A 40 -14.53 9.80 5.85
CA ARG A 40 -15.49 10.78 5.34
C ARG A 40 -14.78 11.99 4.75
N ALA A 41 -13.81 12.56 5.45
CA ALA A 41 -13.05 13.72 4.97
C ALA A 41 -12.33 13.42 3.65
N ILE A 42 -11.63 12.28 3.55
CA ILE A 42 -10.93 11.87 2.33
C ILE A 42 -11.91 11.60 1.20
N LYS A 43 -13.02 10.89 1.46
CA LYS A 43 -14.03 10.61 0.44
C LYS A 43 -14.70 11.87 -0.08
N THR A 44 -15.00 12.84 0.80
CA THR A 44 -15.58 14.13 0.38
C THR A 44 -14.59 14.94 -0.44
N ALA A 45 -13.30 14.95 -0.09
CA ALA A 45 -12.29 15.73 -0.79
C ALA A 45 -11.85 15.11 -2.13
N THR A 46 -11.84 13.78 -2.25
CA THR A 46 -11.20 13.07 -3.38
C THR A 46 -12.14 12.13 -4.15
N GLY A 47 -13.35 11.90 -3.65
CA GLY A 47 -14.29 10.92 -4.18
C GLY A 47 -13.99 9.46 -3.80
N LYS A 48 -12.80 9.15 -3.27
CA LYS A 48 -12.36 7.78 -2.92
C LYS A 48 -12.16 7.60 -1.42
N THR A 49 -12.30 6.37 -0.93
CA THR A 49 -12.09 6.08 0.49
C THR A 49 -10.60 6.08 0.85
N THR A 50 -10.25 6.26 2.12
CA THR A 50 -8.87 6.19 2.61
C THR A 50 -8.22 4.85 2.23
N SER A 51 -8.93 3.74 2.39
CA SER A 51 -8.43 2.41 2.01
C SER A 51 -8.16 2.28 0.50
N THR A 52 -8.93 2.96 -0.36
CA THR A 52 -8.70 2.98 -1.80
C THR A 52 -7.38 3.68 -2.14
N HIS A 53 -7.11 4.84 -1.52
CA HIS A 53 -5.85 5.55 -1.73
C HIS A 53 -4.63 4.74 -1.27
N ILE A 54 -4.74 4.11 -0.10
CA ILE A 54 -3.67 3.22 0.40
C ILE A 54 -3.44 2.09 -0.59
N ALA A 55 -4.51 1.44 -1.07
CA ALA A 55 -4.39 0.34 -2.01
C ALA A 55 -3.77 0.76 -3.35
N GLU A 56 -4.23 1.86 -3.95
CA GLU A 56 -3.69 2.39 -5.21
C GLU A 56 -2.20 2.72 -5.11
N ARG A 57 -1.81 3.38 -4.00
CA ARG A 57 -0.41 3.73 -3.78
C ARG A 57 0.47 2.50 -3.55
N LEU A 58 -0.02 1.52 -2.77
CA LEU A 58 0.67 0.27 -2.50
C LEU A 58 0.82 -0.58 -3.78
N THR A 59 -0.19 -0.59 -4.65
CA THR A 59 -0.12 -1.25 -5.96
C THR A 59 0.91 -0.59 -6.87
N THR A 60 0.96 0.75 -6.89
CA THR A 60 1.95 1.49 -7.67
C THR A 60 3.37 1.15 -7.21
N GLU A 61 3.60 1.11 -5.90
CA GLU A 61 4.89 0.70 -5.34
C GLU A 61 5.24 -0.75 -5.68
N ALA A 62 4.28 -1.66 -5.53
CA ALA A 62 4.47 -3.07 -5.86
C ALA A 62 4.90 -3.25 -7.33
N ILE A 63 4.27 -2.52 -8.25
CA ILE A 63 4.66 -2.54 -9.68
C ILE A 63 6.08 -1.99 -9.87
N ALA A 64 6.44 -0.91 -9.18
CA ALA A 64 7.79 -0.35 -9.25
C ALA A 64 8.84 -1.35 -8.74
N LEU A 65 8.62 -1.98 -7.59
CA LEU A 65 9.51 -3.00 -7.04
C LEU A 65 9.63 -4.21 -7.98
N LEU A 66 8.52 -4.68 -8.56
CA LEU A 66 8.54 -5.81 -9.50
C LEU A 66 9.34 -5.53 -10.78
N LYS A 67 9.41 -4.26 -11.21
CA LYS A 67 10.10 -3.84 -12.44
C LYS A 67 11.52 -3.38 -12.24
N HIS A 68 11.83 -2.85 -11.06
CA HIS A 68 13.07 -2.11 -10.80
C HIS A 68 13.90 -2.70 -9.66
N SER A 69 13.49 -3.83 -9.09
CA SER A 69 14.28 -4.56 -8.08
C SER A 69 14.42 -6.03 -8.46
N ASP A 70 15.49 -6.66 -7.97
CA ASP A 70 15.71 -8.09 -8.11
C ASP A 70 15.00 -8.91 -7.01
N TRP A 71 14.23 -8.26 -6.13
CA TRP A 71 13.62 -8.87 -4.95
C TRP A 71 12.54 -9.86 -5.35
N ASN A 72 12.56 -11.04 -4.74
CA ASN A 72 11.56 -12.07 -4.97
C ASN A 72 10.18 -11.63 -4.44
N ILE A 73 9.12 -12.32 -4.88
CA ILE A 73 7.72 -11.97 -4.54
C ILE A 73 7.50 -11.97 -3.01
N SER A 74 8.18 -12.84 -2.28
CA SER A 74 8.08 -12.90 -0.82
C SER A 74 8.72 -11.67 -0.16
N GLU A 75 9.91 -11.27 -0.60
CA GLU A 75 10.59 -10.06 -0.13
C GLU A 75 9.74 -8.81 -0.38
N ILE A 76 9.21 -8.67 -1.59
CA ILE A 76 8.31 -7.56 -1.95
C ILE A 76 7.06 -7.59 -1.06
N SER A 77 6.43 -8.75 -0.89
CA SER A 77 5.26 -8.92 -0.02
C SER A 77 5.52 -8.45 1.41
N PHE A 78 6.60 -8.92 2.02
CA PHE A 78 6.94 -8.57 3.40
C PHE A 78 7.29 -7.08 3.55
N SER A 79 8.04 -6.52 2.59
CA SER A 79 8.40 -5.09 2.59
C SER A 79 7.17 -4.17 2.51
N LEU A 80 6.12 -4.61 1.78
CA LEU A 80 4.84 -3.92 1.67
C LEU A 80 3.90 -4.18 2.88
N GLY A 81 4.40 -4.82 3.93
CA GLY A 81 3.68 -5.08 5.18
C GLY A 81 2.63 -6.19 5.10
N PHE A 82 2.71 -7.08 4.11
CA PHE A 82 1.86 -8.29 4.06
C PHE A 82 2.44 -9.39 4.94
N GLU A 83 1.60 -10.01 5.77
CA GLU A 83 1.99 -11.13 6.63
C GLU A 83 2.33 -12.41 5.84
N ALA A 84 1.80 -12.54 4.62
CA ALA A 84 2.04 -13.70 3.77
C ALA A 84 2.03 -13.31 2.28
N PRO A 85 2.91 -13.93 1.45
CA PRO A 85 2.93 -13.73 0.00
C PRO A 85 1.59 -14.06 -0.69
N SER A 86 0.81 -14.99 -0.14
CA SER A 86 -0.54 -15.32 -0.63
C SER A 86 -1.50 -14.13 -0.52
N HIS A 87 -1.43 -13.36 0.58
CA HIS A 87 -2.26 -12.17 0.77
C HIS A 87 -1.86 -11.07 -0.22
N PHE A 88 -0.55 -10.92 -0.47
CA PHE A 88 -0.04 -10.01 -1.49
C PHE A 88 -0.53 -10.40 -2.90
N ASN A 89 -0.40 -11.67 -3.28
CA ASN A 89 -0.86 -12.15 -4.58
C ASN A 89 -2.36 -11.87 -4.81
N ASN A 90 -3.20 -12.15 -3.80
CA ASN A 90 -4.64 -11.89 -3.87
C ASN A 90 -4.95 -10.40 -3.97
N PHE A 91 -4.28 -9.57 -3.16
CA PHE A 91 -4.42 -8.12 -3.22
C PHE A 91 -3.99 -7.58 -4.59
N PHE A 92 -2.81 -7.96 -5.07
CA PHE A 92 -2.24 -7.46 -6.31
C PHE A 92 -3.11 -7.85 -7.51
N LYS A 93 -3.59 -9.10 -7.55
CA LYS A 93 -4.53 -9.57 -8.57
C LYS A 93 -5.86 -8.83 -8.52
N LYS A 94 -6.38 -8.52 -7.33
CA LYS A 94 -7.60 -7.73 -7.17
C LYS A 94 -7.44 -6.30 -7.70
N GLN A 95 -6.26 -5.71 -7.58
CA GLN A 95 -5.99 -4.33 -8.01
C GLN A 95 -5.61 -4.22 -9.49
N THR A 96 -4.86 -5.19 -10.03
CA THR A 96 -4.26 -5.11 -11.38
C THR A 96 -4.87 -6.10 -12.38
N SER A 97 -5.77 -6.98 -11.93
CA SER A 97 -6.30 -8.14 -12.69
C SER A 97 -5.25 -9.15 -13.17
N GLN A 98 -3.99 -8.98 -12.79
CA GLN A 98 -2.86 -9.80 -13.22
C GLN A 98 -2.02 -10.27 -12.03
N THR A 99 -1.15 -11.26 -12.24
CA THR A 99 -0.28 -11.75 -11.17
C THR A 99 0.98 -10.90 -11.03
N PRO A 100 1.61 -10.81 -9.85
CA PRO A 100 2.87 -10.08 -9.69
C PRO A 100 3.96 -10.56 -10.65
N GLY A 101 4.05 -11.87 -10.89
CA GLY A 101 5.02 -12.47 -11.81
C GLY A 101 4.87 -11.99 -13.25
N SER A 102 3.65 -11.66 -13.69
CA SER A 102 3.39 -11.15 -15.04
C SER A 102 3.97 -9.75 -15.30
N PHE A 103 4.31 -9.00 -14.24
CA PHE A 103 4.87 -7.64 -14.34
C PHE A 103 6.40 -7.62 -14.35
N ARG A 104 7.06 -8.76 -14.11
CA ARG A 104 8.50 -8.91 -14.31
C ARG A 104 8.75 -9.09 -15.81
N ILE A 105 9.41 -8.11 -16.43
CA ILE A 105 9.75 -8.10 -17.86
C ILE A 105 11.25 -8.30 -18.00
#